data_AF-A0AAW5BU52-F1
#
_entry.id   AF-A0AAW5BU52-F1
#
_cell.length_a   1.000
_cell.length_b   1.000
_cell.length_c   1.000
_cell.angle_alpha   90.00
_cell.angle_beta   90.00
_cell.angle_gamma   90.00
#
_symmetry.space_group_name_H-M   'P 1'
#
loop_
_entity.id
_entity.type
_entity.pdbx_description
1 polymer ?
#
loop_
_entity_poly.entity_id
_entity_poly.type
_entity_poly.pdbx_seq_one_letter_code
_entity_poly.pdbx_strand_id
1 'polypeptide(L)'
;MKGKRGKRMQWAVCFGKTAISAAILAACLCGMSAKTARADVIWTPEDSFYEKNYDDCDYVGRRYYANGPKGYVSVVKEPGAREVLDFIPNGEIFYVSMSYDKGITDTWGLVQYKMDRDNRPVEDYSWDDDATVGWIDMDSLVVVYDGQSFAEEHKAGIKETGGTDMPQVSMPDNGVIYLWEYPGSGELYGKVDSLEGKMEFDKTYEDEDKNLWGHSVYYYGYKDFWVNISSPGEEHPKAMEIKKPELVPAMSRSDLDGLPKTGQDKMALPVIVGGLIVFVIVVTGALIYGMSVRKGRKNPE
;
A
#
# COMPACT_ATOMS: atom_id res chain seq x y z
N MET A 1 -75.01 30.73 -16.86
CA MET A 1 -73.91 30.84 -15.87
C MET A 1 -73.24 29.49 -15.67
N LYS A 2 -72.16 29.18 -16.42
CA LYS A 2 -71.20 28.09 -16.16
C LYS A 2 -70.02 28.35 -17.08
N GLY A 3 -68.82 28.65 -16.56
CA GLY A 3 -67.67 28.89 -17.43
C GLY A 3 -66.43 29.59 -16.86
N LYS A 4 -66.32 29.83 -15.54
CA LYS A 4 -65.12 30.48 -14.96
C LYS A 4 -64.39 29.70 -13.85
N ARG A 5 -64.77 28.45 -13.54
CA ARG A 5 -64.09 27.63 -12.51
C ARG A 5 -63.04 26.62 -13.03
N GLY A 6 -62.97 26.37 -14.34
CA GLY A 6 -62.09 25.33 -14.90
C GLY A 6 -60.60 25.72 -15.06
N LYS A 7 -60.30 26.99 -15.36
CA LYS A 7 -58.92 27.39 -15.73
C LYS A 7 -57.99 27.67 -14.53
N ARG A 8 -58.52 28.13 -13.38
CA ARG A 8 -57.69 28.41 -12.20
C ARG A 8 -57.19 27.14 -11.49
N MET A 9 -57.94 26.04 -11.57
CA MET A 9 -57.60 24.79 -10.89
C MET A 9 -56.58 23.96 -11.67
N GLN A 10 -56.55 24.05 -13.01
CA GLN A 10 -55.54 23.37 -13.83
C GLN A 10 -54.14 23.99 -13.72
N TRP A 11 -54.04 25.32 -13.58
CA TRP A 11 -52.72 25.98 -13.41
C TRP A 11 -52.07 25.66 -12.07
N ALA A 12 -52.83 25.65 -10.97
CA ALA A 12 -52.30 25.30 -9.64
C ALA A 12 -51.84 23.82 -9.55
N VAL A 13 -52.54 22.91 -10.24
CA VAL A 13 -52.18 21.48 -10.24
C VAL A 13 -50.95 21.19 -11.11
N CYS A 14 -50.75 21.90 -12.23
CA CYS A 14 -49.55 21.74 -13.04
C CYS A 14 -48.30 22.34 -12.37
N PHE A 15 -48.40 23.50 -11.73
CA PHE A 15 -47.28 24.10 -10.99
C PHE A 15 -46.91 23.33 -9.71
N GLY A 16 -47.91 22.78 -9.00
CA GLY A 16 -47.64 21.91 -7.85
C GLY A 16 -46.92 20.63 -8.22
N LYS A 17 -47.26 20.01 -9.36
CA LYS A 17 -46.58 18.80 -9.85
C LYS A 17 -45.15 19.05 -10.28
N THR A 18 -44.86 20.15 -10.98
CA THR A 18 -43.48 20.49 -11.37
C THR A 18 -42.62 20.93 -10.19
N ALA A 19 -43.18 21.64 -9.21
CA ALA A 19 -42.46 22.00 -7.98
C ALA A 19 -42.17 20.78 -7.09
N ILE A 20 -43.11 19.83 -6.99
CA ILE A 20 -42.89 18.57 -6.25
C ILE A 20 -41.88 17.69 -6.99
N SER A 21 -41.96 17.58 -8.31
CA SER A 21 -40.96 16.85 -9.10
C SER A 21 -39.57 17.49 -9.01
N ALA A 22 -39.47 18.82 -8.99
CA ALA A 22 -38.20 19.52 -8.79
C ALA A 22 -37.66 19.38 -7.36
N ALA A 23 -38.52 19.38 -6.34
CA ALA A 23 -38.14 19.14 -4.95
C ALA A 23 -37.71 17.68 -4.70
N ILE A 24 -38.36 16.71 -5.33
CA ILE A 24 -37.95 15.29 -5.29
C ILE A 24 -36.62 15.12 -6.04
N LEU A 25 -36.45 15.75 -7.21
CA LEU A 25 -35.18 15.69 -7.94
C LEU A 25 -34.05 16.36 -7.15
N ALA A 26 -34.29 17.49 -6.51
CA ALA A 26 -33.33 18.16 -5.62
C ALA A 26 -33.03 17.33 -4.37
N ALA A 27 -34.02 16.67 -3.76
CA ALA A 27 -33.81 15.75 -2.64
C ALA A 27 -33.06 14.48 -3.06
N CYS A 28 -33.29 13.98 -4.28
CA CYS A 28 -32.52 12.87 -4.85
C CYS A 28 -31.08 13.28 -5.21
N LEU A 29 -30.87 14.51 -5.67
CA LEU A 29 -29.53 15.06 -5.98
C LEU A 29 -28.75 15.41 -4.71
N CYS A 30 -29.40 15.93 -3.66
CA CYS A 30 -28.79 16.21 -2.36
C CYS A 30 -28.64 14.96 -1.47
N GLY A 31 -29.43 13.90 -1.72
CA GLY A 31 -29.35 12.61 -1.04
C GLY A 31 -28.33 11.65 -1.66
N MET A 32 -27.78 11.97 -2.83
CA MET A 32 -26.51 11.42 -3.28
C MET A 32 -25.42 12.14 -2.49
N SER A 33 -25.18 11.67 -1.27
CA SER A 33 -23.90 11.91 -0.59
C SER A 33 -22.81 11.74 -1.63
N ALA A 34 -21.94 12.74 -1.75
CA ALA A 34 -20.80 12.72 -2.63
C ALA A 34 -20.15 11.35 -2.50
N LYS A 35 -20.37 10.47 -3.48
CA LYS A 35 -19.64 9.22 -3.55
C LYS A 35 -18.20 9.68 -3.67
N THR A 36 -17.44 9.47 -2.61
CA THR A 36 -16.00 9.68 -2.59
C THR A 36 -15.49 8.97 -3.85
N ALA A 37 -15.07 9.76 -4.83
CA ALA A 37 -14.43 9.22 -6.00
C ALA A 37 -13.10 8.66 -5.49
N ARG A 38 -13.06 7.35 -5.25
CA ARG A 38 -11.81 6.63 -5.02
C ARG A 38 -11.15 6.47 -6.37
N ALA A 39 -10.46 7.53 -6.79
CA ALA A 39 -9.57 7.49 -7.93
C ALA A 39 -8.25 6.86 -7.47
N ASP A 40 -7.74 5.96 -8.31
CA ASP A 40 -6.60 5.06 -8.13
C ASP A 40 -6.73 4.03 -6.99
N VAL A 41 -6.98 2.78 -7.41
CA VAL A 41 -6.71 1.61 -6.56
C VAL A 41 -5.19 1.53 -6.43
N ILE A 42 -4.65 2.19 -5.41
CA ILE A 42 -3.32 1.89 -4.91
C ILE A 42 -3.39 0.44 -4.42
N TRP A 43 -2.43 -0.39 -4.83
CA TRP A 43 -2.32 -1.74 -4.31
C TRP A 43 -2.21 -1.69 -2.78
N THR A 44 -3.02 -2.49 -2.09
CA THR A 44 -3.06 -2.53 -0.62
C THR A 44 -2.97 -3.97 -0.15
N PRO A 45 -2.11 -4.28 0.84
CA PRO A 45 -2.05 -5.62 1.43
C PRO A 45 -3.40 -6.07 1.98
N GLU A 46 -3.67 -7.38 1.90
CA GLU A 46 -4.86 -7.98 2.50
C GLU A 46 -4.67 -8.10 4.02
N ASP A 47 -5.21 -7.13 4.77
CA ASP A 47 -5.21 -7.11 6.23
C ASP A 47 -6.57 -6.69 6.81
N SER A 48 -7.14 -7.53 7.67
CA SER A 48 -8.48 -7.30 8.22
C SER A 48 -8.59 -6.07 9.12
N PHE A 49 -7.51 -5.69 9.82
CA PHE A 49 -7.49 -4.49 10.63
C PHE A 49 -7.47 -3.25 9.73
N TYR A 50 -6.59 -3.24 8.73
CA TYR A 50 -6.51 -2.18 7.72
C TYR A 50 -7.85 -1.98 7.01
N GLU A 51 -8.48 -3.04 6.49
CA GLU A 51 -9.76 -2.92 5.77
C GLU A 51 -10.85 -2.27 6.62
N LYS A 52 -10.89 -2.61 7.91
CA LYS A 52 -11.87 -2.08 8.86
C LYS A 52 -11.60 -0.62 9.24
N ASN A 53 -10.33 -0.22 9.28
CA ASN A 53 -9.88 1.12 9.72
C ASN A 53 -9.28 1.94 8.56
N TYR A 54 -9.64 1.62 7.32
CA TYR A 54 -9.04 2.21 6.11
C TYR A 54 -9.06 3.74 6.13
N ASP A 55 -10.20 4.33 6.52
CA ASP A 55 -10.39 5.80 6.51
C ASP A 55 -9.55 6.51 7.59
N ASP A 56 -9.00 5.76 8.56
CA ASP A 56 -8.14 6.25 9.63
C ASP A 56 -6.65 5.99 9.35
N CYS A 57 -6.31 5.37 8.20
CA CYS A 57 -4.93 5.08 7.81
C CYS A 57 -4.39 6.15 6.84
N ASP A 58 -3.13 6.50 7.00
CA ASP A 58 -2.42 7.46 6.13
C ASP A 58 -1.44 6.72 5.21
N TYR A 59 -1.43 7.07 3.91
CA TYR A 59 -0.50 6.50 2.94
C TYR A 59 0.95 6.90 3.26
N VAL A 60 1.86 5.92 3.25
CA VAL A 60 3.30 6.12 3.47
C VAL A 60 4.06 5.86 2.17
N GLY A 61 4.09 4.61 1.72
CA GLY A 61 4.72 4.20 0.47
C GLY A 61 6.24 4.33 0.40
N ARG A 62 6.96 3.99 1.48
CA ARG A 62 8.42 4.19 1.60
C ARG A 62 9.14 2.96 2.16
N ARG A 63 10.46 2.92 1.95
CA ARG A 63 11.33 1.86 2.47
C ARG A 63 11.98 2.26 3.80
N TYR A 64 12.11 1.29 4.71
CA TYR A 64 12.69 1.50 6.03
C TYR A 64 13.61 0.35 6.42
N TYR A 65 14.73 0.67 7.07
CA TYR A 65 15.54 -0.28 7.84
C TYR A 65 14.84 -0.62 9.15
N ALA A 66 14.79 -1.91 9.48
CA ALA A 66 14.53 -2.37 10.84
C ALA A 66 15.60 -1.83 11.79
N ASN A 67 15.18 -1.15 12.86
CA ASN A 67 16.11 -0.56 13.82
C ASN A 67 15.57 -0.56 15.26
N GLY A 68 15.01 -1.68 15.70
CA GLY A 68 14.47 -1.79 17.05
C GLY A 68 15.57 -1.77 18.11
N PRO A 69 15.28 -1.26 19.32
CA PRO A 69 16.28 -1.05 20.38
C PRO A 69 16.90 -2.35 20.92
N LYS A 70 16.28 -3.49 20.64
CA LYS A 70 16.76 -4.83 21.04
C LYS A 70 17.59 -5.53 19.96
N GLY A 71 17.91 -4.84 18.86
CA GLY A 71 18.58 -5.44 17.70
C GLY A 71 17.61 -6.15 16.73
N TYR A 72 16.30 -5.99 16.94
CA TYR A 72 15.25 -6.52 16.07
C TYR A 72 13.96 -5.71 16.20
N VAL A 73 13.08 -5.84 15.20
CA VAL A 73 11.69 -5.34 15.23
C VAL A 73 10.69 -6.50 15.30
N SER A 74 9.52 -6.24 15.86
CA SER A 74 8.42 -7.21 15.92
C SER A 74 7.35 -6.86 14.91
N VAL A 75 6.92 -7.86 14.15
CA VAL A 75 5.75 -7.76 13.26
C VAL A 75 4.57 -8.35 14.01
N VAL A 76 3.49 -7.57 14.18
CA VAL A 76 2.29 -7.99 14.93
C VAL A 76 1.07 -8.03 14.03
N LYS A 77 0.03 -8.73 14.47
CA LYS A 77 -1.20 -8.89 13.70
C LYS A 77 -2.01 -7.61 13.55
N GLU A 78 -2.04 -6.78 14.60
CA GLU A 78 -2.76 -5.49 14.63
C GLU A 78 -1.93 -4.46 15.40
N PRO A 79 -2.07 -3.16 15.13
CA PRO A 79 -1.37 -2.10 15.88
C PRO A 79 -1.49 -2.26 17.40
N GLY A 80 -0.35 -2.35 18.09
CA GLY A 80 -0.28 -2.50 19.55
C GLY A 80 -0.64 -3.89 20.09
N ALA A 81 -0.92 -4.88 19.24
CA ALA A 81 -1.23 -6.23 19.66
C ALA A 81 -0.03 -6.95 20.30
N ARG A 82 -0.31 -7.91 21.20
CA ARG A 82 0.71 -8.81 21.77
C ARG A 82 1.00 -10.04 20.90
N GLU A 83 0.19 -10.24 19.87
CA GLU A 83 0.29 -11.37 18.94
C GLU A 83 1.36 -11.08 17.90
N VAL A 84 2.55 -11.65 18.13
CA VAL A 84 3.71 -11.44 17.27
C VAL A 84 3.70 -12.49 16.16
N LEU A 85 3.63 -12.01 14.92
CA LEU A 85 3.77 -12.80 13.71
C LEU A 85 5.24 -13.17 13.46
N ASP A 86 6.14 -12.21 13.66
CA ASP A 86 7.57 -12.42 13.40
C ASP A 86 8.51 -11.48 14.17
N PHE A 87 9.79 -11.84 14.19
CA PHE A 87 10.88 -11.03 14.69
C PHE A 87 11.96 -10.90 13.62
N ILE A 88 12.32 -9.67 13.29
CA ILE A 88 13.19 -9.37 12.15
C ILE A 88 14.43 -8.65 12.66
N PRO A 89 15.65 -9.15 12.35
CA PRO A 89 16.87 -8.49 12.80
C PRO A 89 17.00 -7.08 12.20
N ASN A 90 17.66 -6.20 12.94
CA ASN A 90 17.94 -4.85 12.43
C ASN A 90 18.77 -4.88 11.14
N GLY A 91 18.58 -3.87 10.30
CA GLY A 91 19.24 -3.72 9.00
C GLY A 91 18.51 -4.36 7.83
N GLU A 92 17.55 -5.26 8.07
CA GLU A 92 16.63 -5.72 7.01
C GLU A 92 15.70 -4.57 6.58
N ILE A 93 15.26 -4.59 5.32
CA ILE A 93 14.48 -3.50 4.72
C ILE A 93 13.02 -3.92 4.54
N PHE A 94 12.09 -3.03 4.88
CA PHE A 94 10.66 -3.16 4.67
C PHE A 94 10.12 -2.07 3.76
N TYR A 95 9.14 -2.42 2.93
CA TYR A 95 8.24 -1.44 2.34
C TYR A 95 7.04 -1.23 3.25
N VAL A 96 6.86 -0.01 3.75
CA VAL A 96 5.70 0.38 4.54
C VAL A 96 4.71 1.08 3.62
N SER A 97 3.54 0.47 3.47
CA SER A 97 2.49 0.94 2.56
C SER A 97 1.61 2.01 3.21
N MET A 98 1.13 1.74 4.42
CA MET A 98 0.18 2.57 5.17
C MET A 98 0.68 2.75 6.60
N SER A 99 0.19 3.79 7.27
CA SER A 99 0.42 4.01 8.70
C SER A 99 -0.89 4.21 9.45
N TYR A 100 -0.89 3.89 10.74
CA TYR A 100 -2.01 4.05 11.65
C TYR A 100 -1.52 4.57 13.01
N ASP A 101 -2.11 5.67 13.47
CA ASP A 101 -1.83 6.31 14.77
C ASP A 101 -3.11 6.67 15.55
N LYS A 102 -4.29 6.47 14.96
CA LYS A 102 -5.55 7.01 15.49
C LYS A 102 -6.00 6.24 16.73
N GLY A 103 -6.06 6.94 17.87
CA GLY A 103 -6.55 6.35 19.13
C GLY A 103 -5.55 5.44 19.85
N ILE A 104 -4.29 5.43 19.40
CA ILE A 104 -3.17 4.73 20.03
C ILE A 104 -2.00 5.71 20.23
N THR A 105 -1.02 5.35 21.05
CA THR A 105 0.12 6.24 21.37
C THR A 105 1.22 6.21 20.33
N ASP A 106 1.41 5.06 19.69
CA ASP A 106 2.54 4.77 18.82
C ASP A 106 2.04 4.72 17.38
N THR A 107 2.87 5.10 16.41
CA THR A 107 2.53 5.01 14.99
C THR A 107 2.95 3.64 14.46
N TRP A 108 2.04 2.94 13.77
CA TRP A 108 2.29 1.61 13.22
C TRP A 108 2.26 1.64 11.71
N GLY A 109 3.18 0.91 11.07
CA GLY A 109 3.29 0.77 9.62
C GLY A 109 2.85 -0.61 9.14
N LEU A 110 2.05 -0.66 8.08
CA LEU A 110 1.60 -1.88 7.43
C LEU A 110 2.65 -2.39 6.43
N VAL A 111 3.10 -3.63 6.64
CA VAL A 111 4.10 -4.30 5.82
C VAL A 111 3.56 -5.61 5.24
N GLN A 112 4.06 -5.96 4.06
CA GLN A 112 3.85 -7.25 3.42
C GLN A 112 5.17 -7.78 2.88
N TYR A 113 5.52 -9.01 3.24
CA TYR A 113 6.79 -9.60 2.83
C TYR A 113 6.73 -11.13 2.81
N LYS A 114 7.67 -11.74 2.09
CA LYS A 114 7.99 -13.16 2.15
C LYS A 114 9.38 -13.38 2.71
N MET A 115 9.62 -14.55 3.27
CA MET A 115 10.97 -14.95 3.63
C MET A 115 11.66 -15.59 2.44
N ASP A 116 12.85 -15.11 2.09
CA ASP A 116 13.69 -15.75 1.08
C ASP A 116 14.37 -17.03 1.62
N ARG A 117 15.22 -17.65 0.80
CA ARG A 117 15.95 -18.89 1.18
C ARG A 117 16.92 -18.67 2.34
N ASP A 118 17.37 -17.44 2.51
CA ASP A 118 18.23 -17.02 3.60
C ASP A 118 17.39 -16.41 4.72
N ASN A 119 16.08 -16.67 4.82
CA ASN A 119 15.21 -16.18 5.89
C ASN A 119 15.30 -14.64 6.09
N ARG A 120 15.41 -13.89 5.00
CA ARG A 120 15.31 -12.43 4.96
C ARG A 120 13.94 -12.01 4.44
N PRO A 121 13.35 -10.94 4.99
CA PRO A 121 12.14 -10.38 4.42
C PRO A 121 12.47 -9.80 3.04
N VAL A 122 11.72 -10.23 2.03
CA VAL A 122 11.72 -9.64 0.70
C VAL A 122 10.33 -9.12 0.41
N GLU A 123 10.27 -7.93 -0.21
CA GLU A 123 9.02 -7.31 -0.63
C GLU A 123 8.22 -8.30 -1.48
N ASP A 124 6.95 -8.49 -1.14
CA ASP A 124 6.04 -9.32 -1.92
C ASP A 124 4.83 -8.51 -2.34
N TYR A 125 4.66 -8.41 -3.66
CA TYR A 125 3.55 -7.71 -4.31
C TYR A 125 2.55 -8.69 -4.93
N SER A 126 2.72 -10.00 -4.69
CA SER A 126 1.80 -11.00 -5.20
C SER A 126 0.49 -11.02 -4.40
N TRP A 127 -0.56 -11.52 -5.05
CA TRP A 127 -1.85 -11.81 -4.44
C TRP A 127 -1.85 -13.23 -3.83
N ASP A 128 -0.68 -13.78 -3.52
CA ASP A 128 -0.58 -15.13 -2.98
C ASP A 128 -0.77 -15.11 -1.46
N ASP A 129 -1.55 -16.07 -0.96
CA ASP A 129 -1.89 -16.21 0.47
C ASP A 129 -0.69 -16.58 1.38
N ASP A 130 0.53 -16.68 0.86
CA ASP A 130 1.73 -17.07 1.60
C ASP A 130 2.61 -15.88 2.03
N ALA A 131 2.24 -14.64 1.67
CA ALA A 131 2.86 -13.45 2.21
C ALA A 131 2.51 -13.24 3.69
N THR A 132 3.49 -12.80 4.49
CA THR A 132 3.20 -12.30 5.84
C THR A 132 2.77 -10.84 5.72
N VAL A 133 1.55 -10.54 6.14
CA VAL A 133 1.01 -9.18 6.27
C VAL A 133 0.87 -8.85 7.76
N GLY A 134 1.36 -7.69 8.17
CA GLY A 134 1.27 -7.27 9.56
C GLY A 134 1.74 -5.84 9.79
N TRP A 135 1.81 -5.48 11.07
CA TRP A 135 2.09 -4.12 11.51
C TRP A 135 3.41 -4.05 12.28
N ILE A 136 4.20 -3.01 12.04
CA ILE A 136 5.48 -2.74 12.73
C ILE A 136 5.42 -1.36 13.38
N ASP A 137 6.00 -1.22 14.57
CA ASP A 137 6.20 0.07 15.23
C ASP A 137 7.15 0.97 14.41
N MET A 138 6.65 2.10 13.94
CA MET A 138 7.40 3.05 13.10
C MET A 138 8.54 3.74 13.86
N ASP A 139 8.45 3.88 15.19
CA ASP A 139 9.52 4.45 16.01
C ASP A 139 10.74 3.52 16.09
N SER A 140 10.53 2.24 15.76
CA SER A 140 11.58 1.22 15.66
C SER A 140 12.15 1.08 14.24
N LEU A 141 11.86 2.03 13.34
CA LEU A 141 12.30 2.03 11.95
C LEU A 141 13.14 3.26 11.62
N VAL A 142 14.03 3.12 10.64
CA VAL A 142 14.79 4.25 10.07
C VAL A 142 14.60 4.28 8.57
N VAL A 143 14.24 5.43 8.03
CA VAL A 143 13.98 5.58 6.59
C VAL A 143 15.21 5.22 5.74
N VAL A 144 14.99 4.46 4.67
CA VAL A 144 15.98 4.30 3.61
C VAL A 144 15.93 5.59 2.77
N TYR A 145 17.07 6.23 2.56
CA TYR A 145 17.11 7.50 1.85
C TYR A 145 16.54 7.36 0.43
N ASP A 146 15.52 8.15 0.15
CA ASP A 146 14.66 8.10 -1.03
C ASP A 146 14.39 9.51 -1.57
N GLY A 147 13.59 9.60 -2.64
CA GLY A 147 13.23 10.89 -3.26
C GLY A 147 12.57 11.88 -2.29
N GLN A 148 11.75 11.40 -1.35
CA GLN A 148 11.15 12.26 -0.33
C GLN A 148 12.18 12.78 0.69
N SER A 149 13.12 11.94 1.12
CA SER A 149 14.22 12.36 2.01
C SER A 149 15.03 13.48 1.37
N PHE A 150 15.36 13.32 0.08
CA PHE A 150 16.04 14.35 -0.71
C PHE A 150 15.22 15.65 -0.78
N ALA A 151 13.93 15.56 -1.08
CA ALA A 151 13.08 16.73 -1.20
C ALA A 151 12.95 17.52 0.12
N GLU A 152 12.93 16.83 1.26
CA GLU A 152 12.90 17.44 2.59
C GLU A 152 14.24 18.12 2.93
N GLU A 153 15.36 17.45 2.69
CA GLU A 153 16.71 17.96 2.95
C GLU A 153 17.07 19.16 2.05
N HIS A 154 16.75 19.06 0.77
CA HIS A 154 17.10 20.06 -0.26
C HIS A 154 15.97 21.04 -0.56
N LYS A 155 14.94 21.10 0.27
CA LYS A 155 13.74 21.94 0.07
C LYS A 155 14.04 23.40 -0.30
N ALA A 156 15.09 23.99 0.28
CA ALA A 156 15.47 25.37 0.00
C ALA A 156 16.11 25.57 -1.39
N GLY A 157 16.71 24.52 -1.97
CA GLY A 157 17.31 24.53 -3.30
C GLY A 157 16.35 24.14 -4.42
N ILE A 158 15.26 23.43 -4.07
CA ILE A 158 14.22 23.02 -5.02
C ILE A 158 13.33 24.22 -5.37
N LYS A 159 13.18 24.46 -6.67
CA LYS A 159 12.34 25.55 -7.21
C LYS A 159 11.15 24.97 -7.95
N GLU A 160 9.96 25.32 -7.50
CA GLU A 160 8.71 25.03 -8.21
C GLU A 160 8.68 25.78 -9.55
N THR A 161 8.21 25.12 -10.59
CA THR A 161 8.01 25.67 -11.94
C THR A 161 6.54 25.53 -12.33
N GLY A 162 6.08 26.32 -13.29
CA GLY A 162 4.68 26.25 -13.71
C GLY A 162 4.37 27.05 -14.97
N GLY A 163 3.25 26.71 -15.59
CA GLY A 163 2.76 27.39 -16.79
C GLY A 163 3.72 27.24 -17.97
N THR A 164 3.96 28.34 -18.70
CA THR A 164 4.78 28.35 -19.92
C THR A 164 6.28 28.25 -19.67
N ASP A 165 6.73 28.37 -18.42
CA ASP A 165 8.14 28.47 -18.05
C ASP A 165 8.69 27.13 -17.51
N MET A 166 7.90 26.06 -17.60
CA MET A 166 8.37 24.72 -17.23
C MET A 166 9.53 24.31 -18.14
N PRO A 167 10.68 23.91 -17.57
CA PRO A 167 11.75 23.33 -18.36
C PRO A 167 11.26 22.11 -19.11
N GLN A 168 11.77 21.94 -20.32
CA GLN A 168 11.39 20.84 -21.19
C GLN A 168 12.62 20.11 -21.71
N VAL A 169 12.53 18.78 -21.79
CA VAL A 169 13.53 17.94 -22.44
C VAL A 169 12.91 17.24 -23.64
N SER A 170 13.65 17.24 -24.75
CA SER A 170 13.39 16.41 -25.93
C SER A 170 14.25 15.16 -25.89
N MET A 171 13.91 14.16 -26.70
CA MET A 171 14.71 12.95 -26.79
C MET A 171 16.17 13.27 -27.16
N PRO A 172 17.17 12.83 -26.37
CA PRO A 172 18.59 12.98 -26.70
C PRO A 172 19.01 12.10 -27.89
N ASP A 173 20.19 12.38 -28.46
CA ASP A 173 20.72 11.69 -29.65
C ASP A 173 20.90 10.17 -29.47
N ASN A 174 21.17 9.72 -28.24
CA ASN A 174 21.26 8.29 -27.90
C ASN A 174 19.89 7.61 -27.79
N GLY A 175 18.78 8.35 -27.90
CA GLY A 175 17.42 7.83 -27.90
C GLY A 175 16.89 7.37 -26.53
N VAL A 176 17.58 7.70 -25.44
CA VAL A 176 17.22 7.25 -24.09
C VAL A 176 17.32 8.41 -23.09
N ILE A 177 16.25 8.65 -22.33
CA ILE A 177 16.26 9.51 -21.14
C ILE A 177 16.34 8.61 -19.90
N TYR A 178 17.33 8.85 -19.05
CA TYR A 178 17.50 8.12 -17.79
C TYR A 178 16.74 8.83 -16.66
N LEU A 179 15.99 8.05 -15.88
CA LEU A 179 15.20 8.51 -14.76
C LEU A 179 15.88 8.11 -13.46
N TRP A 180 15.88 9.03 -12.50
CA TRP A 180 16.56 8.89 -11.22
C TRP A 180 15.55 9.10 -10.09
N GLU A 181 15.73 8.41 -8.97
CA GLU A 181 14.86 8.59 -7.80
C GLU A 181 15.05 9.97 -7.18
N TYR A 182 16.29 10.46 -7.19
CA TYR A 182 16.66 11.83 -6.83
C TYR A 182 17.98 12.21 -7.53
N PRO A 183 18.30 13.52 -7.62
CA PRO A 183 19.57 13.99 -8.16
C PRO A 183 20.76 13.32 -7.45
N GLY A 184 21.57 12.60 -8.22
CA GLY A 184 22.74 11.89 -7.69
C GLY A 184 22.42 10.62 -6.90
N SER A 185 21.26 9.97 -7.09
CA SER A 185 20.94 8.70 -6.40
C SER A 185 21.91 7.56 -6.70
N GLY A 186 22.60 7.60 -7.84
CA GLY A 186 23.54 6.55 -8.28
C GLY A 186 22.85 5.25 -8.72
N GLU A 187 21.63 5.00 -8.29
CA GLU A 187 20.77 3.89 -8.71
C GLU A 187 19.75 4.35 -9.76
N LEU A 188 19.69 3.62 -10.86
CA LEU A 188 18.78 3.89 -11.98
C LEU A 188 17.34 3.56 -11.57
N TYR A 189 16.44 4.54 -11.63
CA TYR A 189 15.02 4.33 -11.35
C TYR A 189 14.28 3.76 -12.57
N GLY A 190 14.62 4.24 -13.77
CA GLY A 190 13.96 3.81 -14.99
C GLY A 190 14.53 4.48 -16.23
N LYS A 191 13.94 4.18 -17.38
CA LYS A 191 14.33 4.78 -18.66
C LYS A 191 13.14 5.02 -19.58
N VAL A 192 13.26 6.05 -20.38
CA VAL A 192 12.30 6.42 -21.42
C VAL A 192 12.99 6.31 -22.76
N ASP A 193 12.65 5.27 -23.51
CA ASP A 193 13.19 4.97 -24.85
C ASP A 193 12.33 5.56 -25.99
N SER A 194 11.19 6.18 -25.64
CA SER A 194 10.28 6.82 -26.59
C SER A 194 9.57 8.00 -25.94
N LEU A 195 9.56 9.15 -26.62
CA LEU A 195 9.00 10.39 -26.12
C LEU A 195 8.04 10.97 -27.18
N GLU A 196 6.78 11.11 -26.82
CA GLU A 196 5.82 11.86 -27.64
C GLU A 196 5.97 13.36 -27.35
N GLY A 197 6.74 14.06 -28.17
CA GLY A 197 6.96 15.50 -28.03
C GLY A 197 8.06 15.84 -27.04
N LYS A 198 7.69 16.40 -25.88
CA LYS A 198 8.63 16.87 -24.86
C LYS A 198 8.15 16.47 -23.47
N MET A 199 9.10 16.18 -22.58
CA MET A 199 8.84 15.99 -21.16
C MET A 199 8.95 17.34 -20.46
N GLU A 200 7.97 17.68 -19.62
CA GLU A 200 7.94 18.91 -18.83
C GLU A 200 8.17 18.60 -17.35
N PHE A 201 8.81 19.54 -16.65
CA PHE A 201 9.19 19.37 -15.25
C PHE A 201 8.54 20.43 -14.37
N ASP A 202 7.94 20.01 -13.26
CA ASP A 202 7.20 20.83 -12.29
C ASP A 202 8.10 21.37 -11.17
N LYS A 203 9.29 20.81 -11.00
CA LYS A 203 10.32 21.36 -10.12
C LYS A 203 11.70 21.26 -10.75
N THR A 204 12.60 22.09 -10.25
CA THR A 204 14.01 22.06 -10.61
C THR A 204 14.92 22.06 -9.41
N TYR A 205 16.10 21.49 -9.58
CA TYR A 205 17.17 21.50 -8.60
C TYR A 205 18.51 21.68 -9.33
N GLU A 206 19.41 22.50 -8.79
CA GLU A 206 20.77 22.67 -9.32
C GLU A 206 21.74 21.97 -8.37
N ASP A 207 22.49 21.01 -8.87
CA ASP A 207 23.47 20.27 -8.06
C ASP A 207 24.79 21.04 -7.87
N GLU A 208 25.71 20.46 -7.11
CA GLU A 208 27.02 21.07 -6.82
C GLU A 208 27.87 21.27 -8.09
N ASP A 209 27.70 20.41 -9.08
CA ASP A 209 28.41 20.43 -10.36
C ASP A 209 27.69 21.31 -11.40
N LYS A 210 26.66 22.06 -10.98
CA LYS A 210 25.86 22.98 -11.81
C LYS A 210 25.01 22.29 -12.88
N ASN A 211 24.72 21.01 -12.73
CA ASN A 211 23.71 20.36 -13.55
C ASN A 211 22.31 20.74 -13.07
N LEU A 212 21.44 21.02 -14.03
CA LEU A 212 20.05 21.29 -13.77
C LEU A 212 19.28 19.97 -13.83
N TRP A 213 18.56 19.68 -12.76
CA TRP A 213 17.69 18.52 -12.63
C TRP A 213 16.24 18.97 -12.71
N GLY A 214 15.41 18.20 -13.42
CA GLY A 214 13.97 18.39 -13.55
C GLY A 214 13.22 17.26 -12.88
N HIS A 215 12.25 17.61 -12.04
CA HIS A 215 11.35 16.67 -11.39
C HIS A 215 10.06 16.51 -12.18
N SER A 216 9.48 15.31 -12.20
CA SER A 216 8.14 15.07 -12.71
C SER A 216 7.37 14.14 -11.78
N VAL A 217 6.16 14.56 -11.40
CA VAL A 217 5.25 13.76 -10.58
C VAL A 217 4.83 12.47 -11.31
N TYR A 218 4.63 12.53 -12.62
CA TYR A 218 4.15 11.38 -13.40
C TYR A 218 4.46 11.48 -14.89
N TYR A 219 4.96 10.39 -15.46
CA TYR A 219 5.10 10.22 -16.91
C TYR A 219 4.96 8.73 -17.29
N TYR A 220 3.88 8.39 -18.00
CA TYR A 220 3.63 7.05 -18.56
C TYR A 220 3.99 5.87 -17.63
N GLY A 221 3.50 5.91 -16.39
CA GLY A 221 3.71 4.82 -15.42
C GLY A 221 4.89 5.03 -14.47
N TYR A 222 5.83 5.92 -14.79
CA TYR A 222 6.82 6.39 -13.84
C TYR A 222 6.23 7.49 -12.96
N LYS A 223 6.53 7.44 -11.66
CA LYS A 223 6.06 8.41 -10.66
C LYS A 223 7.27 8.98 -9.92
N ASP A 224 7.16 10.23 -9.49
CA ASP A 224 8.09 10.89 -8.56
C ASP A 224 9.56 10.65 -8.91
N PHE A 225 9.99 11.17 -10.07
CA PHE A 225 11.34 10.95 -10.59
C PHE A 225 12.00 12.24 -11.05
N TRP A 226 13.32 12.17 -11.18
CA TRP A 226 14.18 13.25 -11.63
C TRP A 226 14.92 12.89 -12.91
N VAL A 227 15.19 13.90 -13.74
CA VAL A 227 15.97 13.81 -14.96
C VAL A 227 17.03 14.89 -14.95
N ASN A 228 18.27 14.57 -15.32
CA ASN A 228 19.30 15.57 -15.56
C ASN A 228 18.97 16.32 -16.87
N ILE A 229 18.42 17.53 -16.78
CA ILE A 229 18.08 18.38 -17.94
C ILE A 229 19.36 18.79 -18.69
N SER A 230 20.46 19.02 -17.98
CA SER A 230 21.75 19.38 -18.60
C SER A 230 22.32 18.23 -19.44
N SER A 231 22.04 16.97 -19.10
CA SER A 231 22.52 15.78 -19.82
C SER A 231 21.57 14.60 -19.64
N PRO A 232 20.42 14.58 -20.34
CA PRO A 232 19.35 13.60 -20.10
C PRO A 232 19.70 12.16 -20.53
N GLY A 233 20.71 12.00 -21.39
CA GLY A 233 21.23 10.72 -21.84
C GLY A 233 22.39 10.17 -21.02
N GLU A 234 22.71 10.77 -19.87
CA GLU A 234 23.79 10.32 -18.99
C GLU A 234 23.33 9.14 -18.10
N GLU A 235 23.96 7.97 -18.30
CA GLU A 235 23.65 6.74 -17.55
C GLU A 235 24.32 6.68 -16.18
N HIS A 236 25.41 7.42 -15.97
CA HIS A 236 26.22 7.34 -14.75
C HIS A 236 26.55 8.74 -14.21
N PRO A 237 25.53 9.53 -13.83
CA PRO A 237 25.77 10.79 -13.14
C PRO A 237 26.52 10.50 -11.84
N LYS A 238 27.31 11.49 -11.41
CA LYS A 238 28.04 11.41 -10.15
C LYS A 238 27.06 11.23 -8.98
N ALA A 239 27.24 10.14 -8.23
CA ALA A 239 26.42 9.87 -7.06
C ALA A 239 26.75 10.85 -5.93
N MET A 240 25.71 11.30 -5.22
CA MET A 240 25.85 12.07 -3.99
C MET A 240 26.27 11.13 -2.85
N GLU A 241 27.14 11.62 -1.97
CA GLU A 241 27.51 10.85 -0.77
C GLU A 241 26.41 10.98 0.29
N ILE A 242 25.54 9.97 0.36
CA ILE A 242 24.51 9.89 1.39
C ILE A 242 25.09 9.22 2.64
N LYS A 243 25.06 9.93 3.77
CA LYS A 243 25.45 9.36 5.06
C LYS A 243 24.47 8.26 5.44
N LYS A 244 24.93 7.00 5.44
CA LYS A 244 24.12 5.88 5.90
C LYS A 244 23.72 6.07 7.37
N PRO A 245 22.47 5.76 7.74
CA PRO A 245 22.03 5.85 9.12
C PRO A 245 22.84 4.88 9.99
N GLU A 246 23.10 5.29 11.24
CA GLU A 246 23.66 4.41 12.26
C GLU A 246 22.55 3.52 12.80
N LEU A 247 22.70 2.20 12.63
CA LEU A 247 21.73 1.22 13.08
C LEU A 247 22.20 0.54 14.38
N VAL A 248 21.25 0.23 15.25
CA VAL A 248 21.47 -0.61 16.42
C VAL A 248 21.88 -2.01 15.93
N PRO A 249 22.96 -2.61 16.46
CA PRO A 249 23.45 -3.91 16.02
C PRO A 249 22.36 -4.99 16.03
N ALA A 250 22.30 -5.77 14.95
CA ALA A 250 21.33 -6.84 14.80
C ALA A 250 21.51 -7.93 15.86
N MET A 251 20.38 -8.41 16.40
CA MET A 251 20.34 -9.64 17.18
C MET A 251 20.69 -10.84 16.28
N SER A 252 21.37 -11.84 16.83
CA SER A 252 21.68 -13.05 16.08
C SER A 252 20.41 -13.80 15.70
N ARG A 253 20.41 -14.45 14.55
CA ARG A 253 19.24 -15.23 14.08
C ARG A 253 18.92 -16.41 14.98
N SER A 254 19.93 -17.06 15.55
CA SER A 254 19.73 -18.14 16.51
C SER A 254 19.00 -17.67 17.76
N ASP A 255 19.25 -16.44 18.21
CA ASP A 255 18.54 -15.88 19.37
C ASP A 255 17.11 -15.48 19.00
N LEU A 256 16.90 -14.95 17.77
CA LEU A 256 15.58 -14.60 17.24
C LEU A 256 14.66 -15.82 17.09
N ASP A 257 15.20 -16.94 16.62
CA ASP A 257 14.44 -18.20 16.47
C ASP A 257 13.94 -18.75 17.82
N GLY A 258 14.58 -18.36 18.92
CA GLY A 258 14.15 -18.70 20.28
C GLY A 258 12.99 -17.87 20.80
N LEU A 259 12.59 -16.79 20.11
CA LEU A 259 11.52 -15.90 20.56
C LEU A 259 10.13 -16.47 20.20
N PRO A 260 9.13 -16.31 21.08
CA PRO A 260 7.79 -16.89 20.86
C PRO A 260 6.99 -16.10 19.80
N LYS A 261 6.70 -16.74 18.66
CA LYS A 261 5.80 -16.20 17.63
C LYS A 261 4.35 -16.58 17.95
N THR A 262 3.64 -15.73 18.68
CA THR A 262 2.32 -16.01 19.26
C THR A 262 1.13 -15.79 18.32
N GLY A 263 1.33 -15.05 17.22
CA GLY A 263 0.26 -14.72 16.25
C GLY A 263 0.22 -15.60 15.01
N GLN A 264 1.17 -16.54 14.84
CA GLN A 264 1.13 -17.49 13.73
C GLN A 264 0.12 -18.60 14.06
N ASP A 265 -1.06 -18.58 13.43
CA ASP A 265 -2.12 -19.59 13.52
C ASP A 265 -1.70 -20.93 12.89
N LYS A 266 -0.60 -21.53 13.34
CA LYS A 266 -0.07 -22.80 12.84
C LYS A 266 -0.88 -24.02 13.29
N MET A 267 -1.90 -23.84 14.14
CA MET A 267 -2.54 -24.95 14.86
C MET A 267 -4.05 -25.13 14.65
N ALA A 268 -4.70 -24.35 13.77
CA ALA A 268 -6.15 -24.50 13.57
C ALA A 268 -6.48 -25.41 12.38
N LEU A 269 -6.04 -25.07 11.17
CA LEU A 269 -6.62 -25.67 9.96
C LEU A 269 -6.34 -27.18 9.79
N PRO A 270 -5.09 -27.68 9.88
CA PRO A 270 -4.81 -29.10 9.65
C PRO A 270 -5.40 -30.01 10.74
N VAL A 271 -5.46 -29.52 11.98
CA VAL A 271 -6.03 -30.23 13.13
C VAL A 271 -7.55 -30.25 13.06
N ILE A 272 -8.18 -29.13 12.67
CA ILE A 272 -9.63 -29.06 12.46
C ILE A 272 -10.06 -29.95 11.29
N VAL A 273 -9.34 -29.90 10.16
CA VAL A 273 -9.60 -30.75 8.98
C VAL A 273 -9.37 -32.23 9.33
N GLY A 274 -8.26 -32.56 10.01
CA GLY A 274 -7.99 -33.91 10.49
C GLY A 274 -9.08 -34.42 11.45
N GLY A 275 -9.53 -33.57 12.38
CA GLY A 275 -10.63 -33.87 13.29
C GLY A 275 -11.96 -34.11 12.58
N LEU A 276 -12.29 -33.29 11.57
CA LEU A 276 -13.49 -33.46 10.74
C LEU A 276 -13.45 -34.77 9.95
N ILE A 277 -12.30 -35.13 9.37
CA ILE A 277 -12.14 -36.40 8.64
C ILE A 277 -12.36 -37.59 9.57
N VAL A 278 -11.74 -37.58 10.75
CA VAL A 278 -11.93 -38.65 11.76
C VAL A 278 -13.39 -38.73 12.19
N PHE A 279 -14.04 -37.59 12.43
CA PHE A 279 -15.45 -37.54 12.80
C PHE A 279 -16.36 -38.17 11.72
N VAL A 280 -16.15 -37.84 10.44
CA VAL A 280 -16.91 -38.42 9.32
C VAL A 280 -16.72 -39.93 9.23
N ILE A 281 -15.51 -40.44 9.42
CA ILE A 281 -15.23 -41.89 9.41
C ILE A 281 -15.99 -42.60 10.53
N VAL A 282 -15.97 -42.04 11.75
CA VAL A 282 -16.66 -42.62 12.92
C VAL A 282 -18.17 -42.64 12.70
N VAL A 283 -18.76 -41.53 12.24
CA VAL A 283 -20.21 -41.44 11.97
C VAL A 283 -20.62 -42.42 10.88
N THR A 284 -19.84 -42.51 9.79
CA THR A 284 -20.14 -43.43 8.68
C THR A 284 -20.03 -44.88 9.14
N GLY A 285 -19.00 -45.24 9.90
CA GLY A 285 -18.84 -46.58 10.47
C GLY A 285 -19.99 -46.96 11.41
N ALA A 286 -20.41 -46.04 12.28
CA ALA A 286 -21.54 -46.26 13.19
C ALA A 286 -22.87 -46.44 12.43
N LEU A 287 -23.09 -45.68 11.35
CA LEU A 287 -24.27 -45.82 10.50
C LEU A 287 -24.29 -47.18 9.78
N ILE A 288 -23.16 -47.59 9.18
CA ILE A 288 -23.03 -48.90 8.51
C ILE A 288 -23.28 -50.04 9.51
N TYR A 289 -22.68 -49.95 10.70
CA TYR A 289 -22.89 -50.94 11.76
C TYR A 289 -24.34 -50.97 12.25
N GLY A 290 -24.95 -49.82 12.48
CA GLY A 290 -26.36 -49.73 12.87
C GLY A 290 -27.31 -50.31 11.81
N MET A 291 -27.00 -50.09 10.53
CA MET A 291 -27.73 -50.68 9.40
C MET A 291 -27.54 -52.20 9.30
N SER A 292 -26.32 -52.71 9.48
CA SER A 292 -26.03 -54.15 9.41
C SER A 292 -26.71 -54.92 10.55
N VAL A 293 -26.67 -54.39 11.78
CA VAL A 293 -27.36 -54.98 12.94
C VAL A 293 -28.89 -54.95 12.77
N ARG A 294 -29.44 -53.87 12.20
CA ARG A 294 -30.88 -53.80 11.88
C ARG A 294 -31.29 -54.77 10.77
N LYS A 295 -30.42 -55.05 9.80
CA LYS A 295 -30.68 -56.01 8.72
C LYS A 295 -30.60 -57.46 9.23
N GLY A 296 -29.66 -57.77 10.11
CA GLY A 296 -29.56 -59.08 10.79
C GLY A 296 -30.74 -59.37 11.73
N ARG A 297 -31.31 -58.35 12.38
CA ARG A 297 -32.52 -58.50 13.21
C ARG A 297 -33.82 -58.70 12.42
N LYS A 298 -33.85 -58.39 11.12
CA LYS A 298 -35.03 -58.57 10.26
C LYS A 298 -35.08 -59.92 9.53
N ASN A 299 -34.01 -60.73 9.62
CA ASN A 299 -34.00 -62.13 9.21
C ASN A 299 -33.66 -63.03 10.41
N PRO A 300 -34.54 -63.18 11.41
CA PRO A 300 -34.61 -64.46 12.11
C PRO A 300 -35.26 -65.48 11.16
N GLU A 301 -34.74 -66.72 11.16
CA GLU A 301 -35.25 -67.86 10.38
C GLU A 301 -36.77 -68.03 10.43
#